data_AF-A0A143PJL6-F1
#
_entry.id   AF-A0A143PJL6-F1
#
_cell.length_a   1.000
_cell.length_b   1.000
_cell.length_c   1.000
_cell.angle_alpha   90.00
_cell.angle_beta   90.00
_cell.angle_gamma   90.00
#
_symmetry.space_group_name_H-M   'P 1'
#
loop_
_entity.id
_entity.type
_entity.pdbx_description
1 polymer ?
#
loop_
_entity_poly.entity_id
_entity_poly.type
_entity_poly.pdbx_seq_one_letter_code
_entity_poly.pdbx_strand_id
1 'polypeptide(L)'
;MTLHVAGVWRYPVKTLAGERVSTAVIGPDGIHADRLVQVRGPEGVRTARRHYRLLGLRGTLGPDDRPRISGHRWDSPDALALVKAAGGDDAWLEEAHRTERFGY
;
A
#
# COMPACT_ATOMS: atom_id res chain seq x y z
N MET A 1 -7.48 23.18 -25.20
CA MET A 1 -7.42 21.72 -25.00
C MET A 1 -8.10 21.39 -23.69
N THR A 2 -9.05 20.47 -23.69
CA THR A 2 -9.74 19.99 -22.48
C THR A 2 -9.09 18.70 -22.00
N LEU A 3 -8.69 18.67 -20.73
CA LEU A 3 -8.17 17.47 -20.06
C LEU A 3 -9.33 16.77 -19.35
N HIS A 4 -9.34 15.44 -19.37
CA HIS A 4 -10.28 14.63 -18.60
C HIS A 4 -9.52 13.61 -17.75
N VAL A 5 -10.05 13.30 -16.56
CA VAL A 5 -9.48 12.28 -15.67
C VAL A 5 -9.90 10.91 -16.19
N ALA A 6 -8.96 10.15 -16.75
CA ALA A 6 -9.21 8.79 -17.25
C ALA A 6 -9.38 7.75 -16.11
N GLY A 7 -8.86 8.05 -14.92
CA GLY A 7 -9.07 7.25 -13.74
C GLY A 7 -8.27 7.76 -12.55
N VAL A 8 -8.61 7.25 -11.37
CA VAL A 8 -7.92 7.53 -10.12
C VAL A 8 -7.53 6.21 -9.48
N TRP A 9 -6.31 6.14 -8.94
CA TRP A 9 -5.80 4.97 -8.24
C TRP A 9 -5.36 5.36 -6.85
N ARG A 10 -5.65 4.50 -5.88
CA ARG A 10 -5.17 4.59 -4.50
C ARG A 10 -4.32 3.37 -4.19
N TYR A 11 -3.25 3.57 -3.42
CA TYR A 11 -2.30 2.55 -3.00
C TYR A 11 -2.20 2.55 -1.47
N PRO A 12 -3.18 1.98 -0.75
CA PRO A 12 -3.21 2.02 0.71
C PRO A 12 -2.00 1.36 1.38
N VAL A 13 -1.37 0.41 0.68
CA VAL A 13 -0.12 -0.23 1.10
C VAL A 13 0.97 0.06 0.07
N LYS A 14 2.07 0.64 0.52
CA LYS A 14 3.25 0.92 -0.32
C LYS A 14 3.77 -0.38 -0.93
N THR A 15 4.24 -0.30 -2.18
CA THR A 15 4.83 -1.43 -2.94
C THR A 15 3.85 -2.47 -3.49
N LEU A 16 2.62 -2.55 -2.97
CA LEU A 16 1.59 -3.46 -3.48
C LEU A 16 0.84 -2.88 -4.68
N ALA A 17 0.09 -3.73 -5.40
CA ALA A 17 -0.85 -3.26 -6.41
C ALA A 17 -2.01 -2.50 -5.75
N GLY A 18 -2.32 -1.30 -6.25
CA GLY A 18 -3.40 -0.47 -5.71
C GLY A 18 -4.79 -0.85 -6.21
N GLU A 19 -5.76 -0.01 -5.86
CA GLU A 19 -7.14 -0.08 -6.28
C GLU A 19 -7.50 1.10 -7.18
N ARG A 20 -8.36 0.86 -8.18
CA ARG A 20 -8.97 1.94 -8.96
C ARG A 20 -10.18 2.45 -8.18
N VAL A 21 -10.27 3.76 -8.00
CA VAL A 21 -11.39 4.42 -7.31
C VAL A 21 -12.14 5.33 -8.28
N SER A 22 -13.45 5.44 -8.09
CA SER A 22 -14.32 6.34 -8.87
C SER A 22 -14.27 7.79 -8.35
N THR A 23 -14.01 7.97 -7.05
CA THR A 23 -13.90 9.26 -6.38
C THR A 23 -12.77 9.23 -5.35
N ALA A 24 -12.17 10.39 -5.08
CA ALA A 24 -11.13 10.54 -4.08
C ALA A 24 -11.16 11.96 -3.48
N VAL A 25 -10.84 12.06 -2.19
CA VAL A 25 -10.58 13.34 -1.52
C VAL A 25 -9.09 13.64 -1.61
N ILE A 26 -8.75 14.82 -2.13
CA ILE A 26 -7.37 15.30 -2.21
C ILE A 26 -7.14 16.29 -1.07
N GLY A 27 -6.18 15.97 -0.20
CA GLY A 27 -5.69 16.86 0.86
C GLY A 27 -4.24 17.28 0.64
N PRO A 28 -3.63 17.98 1.61
CA PRO A 28 -2.24 18.44 1.53
C PRO A 28 -1.22 17.32 1.31
N ASP A 29 -1.52 16.11 1.79
CA ASP A 29 -0.67 14.93 1.67
C ASP A 29 -1.08 14.03 0.48
N GLY A 30 -1.92 14.51 -0.44
CA GLY A 30 -2.42 13.76 -1.59
C GLY A 30 -3.77 13.09 -1.35
N ILE A 31 -3.98 11.93 -1.98
CA ILE A 31 -5.24 11.19 -1.87
C ILE A 31 -5.41 10.65 -0.44
N HIS A 32 -6.58 10.87 0.16
CA HIS A 32 -6.91 10.32 1.47
C HIS A 32 -6.74 8.79 1.50
N ALA A 33 -6.13 8.30 2.58
CA ALA A 33 -5.80 6.89 2.80
C ALA A 33 -4.82 6.28 1.77
N ASP A 34 -4.09 7.10 1.01
CA ASP A 34 -2.95 6.63 0.22
C ASP A 34 -1.74 6.35 1.13
N ARG A 35 -1.08 5.20 0.88
CA ARG A 35 0.18 4.78 1.51
C ARG A 35 0.18 4.84 3.03
N LEU A 36 -0.86 4.32 3.66
CA LEU A 36 -0.99 4.26 5.12
C LEU A 36 -0.11 3.18 5.76
N VAL A 37 0.23 2.14 5.02
CA VAL A 37 1.03 1.00 5.50
C VAL A 37 2.19 0.76 4.55
N GLN A 38 3.32 0.30 5.08
CA GLN A 38 4.48 -0.09 4.30
C GLN A 38 4.98 -1.48 4.68
N VAL A 39 5.50 -2.19 3.67
CA VAL A 39 6.25 -3.43 3.88
C VAL A 39 7.70 -3.07 4.17
N ARG A 40 8.25 -3.66 5.23
CA ARG A 40 9.59 -3.42 5.73
C ARG A 40 10.38 -4.71 5.88
N GLY A 41 11.69 -4.54 5.96
CA GLY A 41 12.69 -5.55 6.27
C GLY A 41 13.87 -4.92 7.02
N PRO A 42 14.87 -5.71 7.41
CA PRO A 42 16.04 -5.21 8.14
C PRO A 42 16.79 -4.09 7.42
N GLU A 43 16.77 -4.07 6.08
CA GLU A 43 17.39 -3.03 5.27
C GLU A 43 16.48 -1.81 4.98
N GLY A 44 15.29 -1.76 5.60
CA GLY A 44 14.33 -0.66 5.47
C GLY A 44 13.09 -1.03 4.67
N VAL A 45 12.53 -0.06 3.93
CA VAL A 45 11.29 -0.27 3.17
C VAL A 45 11.51 -1.22 1.99
N ARG A 46 10.73 -2.29 1.92
CA ARG A 46 10.71 -3.22 0.78
C ARG A 46 10.04 -2.53 -0.40
N THR A 47 10.81 -2.25 -1.45
CA THR A 47 10.29 -1.63 -2.68
C THR A 47 10.07 -2.66 -3.78
N ALA A 48 9.11 -2.40 -4.67
CA ALA A 48 8.80 -3.28 -5.81
C ALA A 48 10.00 -3.47 -6.76
N ARG A 49 10.92 -2.49 -6.80
CA ARG A 49 12.17 -2.56 -7.59
C ARG A 49 13.06 -3.73 -7.18
N ARG A 50 13.09 -4.06 -5.88
CA ARG A 50 13.90 -5.16 -5.33
C ARG A 50 13.06 -6.41 -5.04
N HIS A 51 11.78 -6.23 -4.74
CA HIS A 51 10.88 -7.30 -4.31
C HIS A 51 9.62 -7.32 -5.20
N TYR A 52 9.81 -7.58 -6.50
CA TYR A 52 8.75 -7.47 -7.50
C TYR A 52 7.54 -8.37 -7.24
N ARG A 53 7.71 -9.48 -6.50
CA ARG A 53 6.60 -10.39 -6.12
C ARG A 53 5.54 -9.71 -5.25
N LEU A 54 5.91 -8.65 -4.53
CA LEU A 54 4.95 -7.84 -3.76
C LEU A 54 3.90 -7.17 -4.66
N LEU A 55 4.20 -6.92 -5.95
CA LEU A 55 3.20 -6.40 -6.90
C LEU A 55 2.05 -7.39 -7.17
N GLY A 56 2.24 -8.68 -6.83
CA GLY A 56 1.18 -9.70 -6.94
C GLY A 56 0.12 -9.60 -5.84
N LEU A 57 0.39 -8.89 -4.74
CA LEU A 57 -0.59 -8.67 -3.67
C LEU A 57 -1.37 -7.38 -3.94
N ARG A 58 -2.66 -7.37 -3.60
CA ARG A 58 -3.51 -6.18 -3.73
C ARG A 58 -3.65 -5.45 -2.41
N GLY A 59 -3.25 -4.18 -2.38
CA GLY A 59 -3.57 -3.22 -1.33
C GLY A 59 -4.89 -2.51 -1.64
N THR A 60 -5.89 -2.63 -0.77
CA THR A 60 -7.18 -1.93 -0.89
C THR A 60 -7.57 -1.29 0.43
N LEU A 61 -8.48 -0.33 0.42
CA LEU A 61 -9.06 0.21 1.65
C LEU A 61 -10.33 -0.56 2.00
N GLY A 62 -10.43 -1.03 3.23
CA GLY A 62 -11.63 -1.65 3.76
C GLY A 62 -12.74 -0.63 4.07
N PRO A 63 -13.98 -1.12 4.36
CA PRO A 63 -15.07 -0.27 4.84
C PRO A 63 -14.80 0.37 6.21
N ASP A 64 -13.78 -0.13 6.92
CA ASP A 64 -13.28 0.36 8.21
C ASP A 64 -12.18 1.43 8.08
N ASP A 65 -11.98 1.99 6.87
CA ASP A 65 -10.88 2.91 6.54
C ASP A 65 -9.49 2.38 6.89
N ARG A 66 -9.36 1.05 6.99
CA ARG A 66 -8.11 0.36 7.25
C ARG A 66 -7.61 -0.36 5.99
N PRO A 67 -6.30 -0.32 5.70
CA PRO A 67 -5.74 -1.07 4.59
C PRO A 67 -5.96 -2.57 4.71
N ARG A 68 -6.13 -3.21 3.56
CA ARG A 68 -6.23 -4.66 3.40
C ARG A 68 -5.21 -5.14 2.40
N ILE A 69 -4.69 -6.34 2.63
CA ILE A 69 -3.77 -7.05 1.76
C ILE A 69 -4.49 -8.30 1.27
N SER A 70 -4.85 -8.30 -0.01
CA SER A 70 -5.61 -9.37 -0.66
C SER A 70 -6.86 -9.80 0.12
N GLY A 71 -7.54 -8.83 0.74
CA GLY A 71 -8.78 -9.02 1.51
C GLY A 71 -8.61 -9.07 3.04
N HIS A 72 -7.42 -9.42 3.53
CA HIS A 72 -7.13 -9.50 4.97
C HIS A 72 -6.76 -8.12 5.53
N ARG A 73 -7.15 -7.80 6.77
CA ARG A 73 -6.68 -6.56 7.44
C ARG A 73 -5.16 -6.58 7.51
N TRP A 74 -4.52 -5.45 7.26
CA TRP A 74 -3.06 -5.37 7.15
C TRP A 74 -2.32 -5.83 8.42
N ASP A 75 -2.93 -5.69 9.59
CA ASP A 75 -2.40 -6.08 10.90
C ASP A 75 -2.74 -7.53 11.30
N SER A 76 -3.30 -8.32 10.37
CA SER A 76 -3.65 -9.72 10.61
C SER A 76 -2.48 -10.68 10.33
N PRO A 77 -2.45 -11.85 10.99
CA PRO A 77 -1.47 -12.90 10.69
C PRO A 77 -1.47 -13.36 9.23
N ASP A 78 -2.65 -13.43 8.60
CA ASP A 78 -2.78 -13.84 7.20
C ASP A 78 -2.11 -12.84 6.24
N ALA A 79 -2.32 -11.54 6.48
CA ALA A 79 -1.67 -10.48 5.70
C ALA A 79 -0.15 -10.52 5.86
N LEU A 80 0.34 -10.77 7.08
CA LEU A 80 1.77 -10.93 7.35
C LEU A 80 2.34 -12.15 6.60
N ALA A 81 1.65 -13.29 6.61
CA ALA A 81 2.09 -14.50 5.91
C ALA A 81 2.21 -14.26 4.40
N LEU A 82 1.23 -13.59 3.78
CA LEU A 82 1.27 -13.22 2.37
C LEU A 82 2.46 -12.33 2.04
N VAL A 83 2.71 -11.32 2.88
CA VAL A 83 3.82 -10.39 2.69
C VAL A 83 5.16 -11.07 2.85
N LYS A 84 5.32 -11.99 3.82
CA LYS A 84 6.55 -12.78 3.98
C LYS A 84 6.81 -13.69 2.79
N ALA A 85 5.77 -14.38 2.30
CA ALA A 85 5.89 -15.24 1.13
C ALA A 85 6.35 -14.46 -0.13
N ALA A 86 5.94 -13.20 -0.27
CA ALA A 86 6.30 -12.36 -1.42
C ALA A 86 7.58 -11.52 -1.20
N GLY A 87 7.87 -11.11 0.03
CA GLY A 87 8.89 -10.12 0.40
C GLY A 87 10.10 -10.67 1.16
N GLY A 88 10.04 -11.92 1.65
CA GLY A 88 11.05 -12.56 2.50
C GLY A 88 10.55 -12.82 3.92
N ASP A 89 11.07 -13.85 4.59
CA ASP A 89 10.65 -14.24 5.95
C ASP A 89 10.93 -13.16 7.02
N ASP A 90 11.88 -12.28 6.72
CA ASP A 90 12.26 -11.12 7.50
C ASP A 90 11.41 -9.88 7.21
N ALA A 91 10.36 -10.00 6.37
CA ALA A 91 9.45 -8.92 6.07
C ALA A 91 8.36 -8.74 7.15
N TRP A 92 7.99 -7.49 7.42
CA TRP A 92 6.85 -7.14 8.27
C TRP A 92 6.06 -5.95 7.70
N LEU A 93 4.93 -5.66 8.32
CA LEU A 93 4.07 -4.52 8.00
C LEU A 93 4.09 -3.52 9.14
N GLU A 94 4.11 -2.23 8.80
CA GLU A 94 4.03 -1.14 9.77
C GLU A 94 3.23 0.03 9.22
N GLU A 95 2.62 0.83 10.10
CA GLU A 95 1.98 2.09 9.71
C GLU A 95 3.05 3.07 9.20
N ALA A 96 2.78 3.71 8.08
CA ALA A 96 3.69 4.68 7.48
C ALA A 96 3.56 6.04 8.18
N HIS A 97 4.67 6.53 8.73
CA HIS A 97 4.76 7.90 9.21
C HIS A 97 4.57 8.89 8.05
N ARG A 98 3.94 10.06 8.31
CA ARG A 98 3.65 11.07 7.27
C ARG A 98 4.88 11.43 6.42
N THR A 99 6.06 11.53 7.04
CA THR A 99 7.34 11.81 6.36
C THR A 99 7.78 10.69 5.41
N GLU A 100 7.46 9.43 5.72
CA GLU A 100 7.94 8.26 4.97
C GLU A 100 6.98 7.78 3.86
N ARG A 101 5.72 8.26 3.86
CA ARG A 101 4.70 7.84 2.86
C ARG A 101 5.20 8.00 1.43
N PHE A 102 5.87 9.12 1.14
CA PHE A 102 6.34 9.47 -0.20
C PHE A 102 7.85 9.24 -0.42
N GLY A 103 8.62 8.97 0.64
CA GLY A 103 10.04 8.59 0.55
C GLY A 103 10.98 9.78 0.38
N TYR A 104 10.94 10.72 1.31
CA TYR A 104 11.96 11.76 1.48
C TYR A 104 12.92 11.39 2.59
#